data_AF-Q3LVG8-F1
#
_entry.id   AF-Q3LVG8-F1
#
_cell.length_a   1.000
_cell.length_b   1.000
_cell.length_c   1.000
_cell.angle_alpha   90.00
_cell.angle_beta   90.00
_cell.angle_gamma   90.00
#
_symmetry.space_group_name_H-M   'P 1'
#
loop_
_entity.id
_entity.type
_entity.pdbx_description
1 polymer ?
#
loop_
_entity_poly.entity_id
_entity_poly.type
_entity_poly.pdbx_seq_one_letter_code
_entity_poly.pdbx_strand_id
1 'polypeptide(L)' 'EHPWIREDGEASDKPIDSAVLSRMKQFRAMNKLKKLALKVIAENLSTEEIQGLQSMFTNIDTDNSGTITYEEL' A
#
# COMPACT_ATOMS: atom_id res chain seq x y z
N GLU A 1 -0.73 1.73 25.60
CA GLU A 1 -1.57 0.75 24.88
C GLU A 1 -3.02 0.93 25.30
N HIS A 2 -3.98 0.83 24.37
CA HIS A 2 -5.39 0.98 24.72
C HIS A 2 -5.89 -0.33 25.37
N PRO A 3 -6.66 -0.31 26.48
CA PRO A 3 -7.05 -1.51 27.23
C PRO A 3 -7.74 -2.61 26.41
N TRP A 4 -8.43 -2.25 25.32
CA TRP A 4 -9.11 -3.19 24.41
C TRP A 4 -8.21 -3.82 23.35
N ILE A 5 -6.97 -3.33 23.18
CA ILE A 5 -5.99 -3.81 22.18
C ILE A 5 -5.06 -4.88 22.77
N ARG A 6 -5.17 -5.18 24.07
CA ARG A 6 -4.31 -6.15 24.77
C ARG A 6 -4.83 -7.57 24.62
N GLU A 7 -3.93 -8.55 24.73
CA GLU A 7 -4.31 -9.95 25.01
C GLU A 7 -5.20 -9.95 26.28
N ASP A 8 -6.37 -10.57 26.20
CA ASP A 8 -7.46 -10.53 27.21
C ASP A 8 -8.16 -9.16 27.42
N GLY A 9 -8.01 -8.21 26.49
CA GLY A 9 -8.74 -6.95 26.52
C GLY A 9 -10.24 -7.10 26.21
N GLU A 10 -11.11 -6.61 27.09
CA GLU A 10 -12.55 -6.55 26.82
C GLU A 10 -12.88 -5.37 25.90
N ALA A 11 -13.34 -5.67 24.68
CA ALA A 11 -13.96 -4.68 23.82
C ALA A 11 -15.39 -4.37 24.31
N SER A 12 -15.83 -3.12 24.15
CA SER A 12 -17.21 -2.76 24.50
C SER A 12 -18.20 -3.44 23.55
N ASP A 13 -19.29 -4.01 24.08
CA ASP A 13 -20.42 -4.57 23.29
C ASP A 13 -21.19 -3.52 22.48
N LYS A 14 -20.85 -2.23 22.63
CA LYS A 14 -21.48 -1.15 21.89
C LYS A 14 -21.08 -1.24 20.41
N PRO A 15 -22.05 -1.30 19.49
CA PRO A 15 -21.75 -1.36 18.07
C PRO A 15 -20.98 -0.11 17.63
N ILE A 16 -19.99 -0.30 16.76
CA ILE A 16 -19.26 0.80 16.15
C ILE A 16 -20.23 1.64 15.33
N ASP A 17 -20.16 2.96 15.50
CA ASP A 17 -20.97 3.91 14.76
C ASP A 17 -20.84 3.69 13.23
N SER A 18 -21.97 3.70 12.52
CA SER A 18 -22.02 3.42 11.09
C SER A 18 -21.21 4.44 10.26
N ALA A 19 -21.09 5.69 10.71
CA ALA A 19 -20.26 6.70 10.08
C ALA A 19 -18.77 6.38 10.24
N VAL A 20 -18.36 5.82 11.38
CA VAL A 20 -16.98 5.36 11.60
C VAL A 20 -16.67 4.17 10.68
N LEU A 21 -17.57 3.18 10.61
CA LEU A 21 -17.42 2.06 9.68
C LEU A 21 -17.35 2.53 8.22
N SER A 22 -18.19 3.50 7.83
CA SER A 22 -18.16 4.10 6.50
C SER A 22 -16.81 4.77 6.22
N ARG A 23 -16.28 5.57 7.16
CA ARG A 23 -14.96 6.21 7.05
C ARG A 23 -13.83 5.18 6.95
N MET A 24 -13.86 4.10 7.72
CA MET A 24 -12.86 3.03 7.62
C MET A 24 -12.89 2.33 6.26
N LYS A 25 -14.10 2.06 5.74
CA LYS A 25 -14.28 1.50 4.39
C LYS A 25 -13.78 2.47 3.32
N GLN A 26 -14.14 3.75 3.40
CA GLN A 26 -13.69 4.78 2.48
C GLN A 26 -12.17 4.97 2.54
N PHE A 27 -11.56 4.96 3.72
CA PHE A 27 -10.12 5.05 3.87
C PHE A 27 -9.39 3.87 3.21
N ARG A 28 -9.86 2.64 3.45
CA ARG A 28 -9.34 1.44 2.78
C ARG A 28 -9.53 1.54 1.26
N ALA A 29 -10.69 1.99 0.79
CA ALA A 29 -10.99 2.15 -0.62
C ALA A 29 -10.10 3.22 -1.27
N MET A 30 -9.88 4.36 -0.61
CA MET A 30 -8.99 5.42 -1.08
C MET A 30 -7.55 4.94 -1.18
N ASN A 31 -7.07 4.12 -0.25
CA ASN A 31 -5.75 3.50 -0.34
C ASN A 31 -5.65 2.51 -1.51
N LYS A 32 -6.71 1.77 -1.81
CA LYS A 32 -6.77 0.93 -3.03
C LYS A 32 -6.83 1.77 -4.30
N LEU A 33 -7.62 2.83 -4.32
CA LEU A 33 -7.75 3.74 -5.45
C LEU A 33 -6.42 4.44 -5.76
N LYS A 34 -5.70 4.93 -4.74
CA LYS A 34 -4.36 5.51 -4.91
C LYS A 34 -3.38 4.50 -5.51
N LYS A 35 -3.39 3.25 -5.05
CA LYS A 35 -2.56 2.17 -5.62
C LYS A 35 -2.92 1.88 -7.07
N LEU A 36 -4.21 1.80 -7.38
CA LEU A 36 -4.69 1.59 -8.76
C LEU A 36 -4.36 2.77 -9.67
N ALA A 37 -4.51 4.01 -9.17
CA ALA A 37 -4.14 5.20 -9.91
C ALA A 37 -2.65 5.22 -10.24
N LEU A 38 -1.77 4.90 -9.27
CA LEU A 38 -0.33 4.76 -9.52
C LEU A 38 -0.04 3.68 -10.56
N LYS A 39 -0.74 2.54 -10.51
CA LYS A 39 -0.60 1.47 -11.52
C LYS A 39 -0.99 1.95 -12.92
N VAL A 40 -2.14 2.62 -13.04
CA VAL A 40 -2.61 3.18 -14.32
C VAL A 40 -1.63 4.24 -14.84
N ILE A 41 -1.12 5.10 -13.97
CA ILE A 41 -0.09 6.07 -14.36
C ILE A 41 1.15 5.34 -14.87
N ALA A 42 1.67 4.36 -14.13
CA ALA A 42 2.84 3.57 -14.54
C ALA A 42 2.64 2.84 -15.88
N GLU A 43 1.43 2.38 -16.18
CA GLU A 43 1.09 1.74 -17.47
C GLU A 43 0.95 2.74 -18.64
N ASN A 44 0.70 4.02 -18.35
CA ASN A 44 0.50 5.07 -19.36
C ASN A 44 1.72 6.00 -19.55
N LEU A 45 2.76 5.89 -18.72
CA LEU A 45 4.01 6.63 -18.90
C LEU A 45 4.78 6.09 -20.11
N SER A 46 5.43 6.96 -20.88
CA SER A 46 6.22 6.54 -22.03
C SER A 46 7.55 5.91 -21.60
N THR A 47 8.17 5.13 -22.49
CA THR A 47 9.48 4.50 -22.27
C THR A 47 10.57 5.51 -21.88
N GLU A 48 10.51 6.72 -22.43
CA GLU A 48 11.45 7.80 -22.14
C GLU A 48 11.25 8.35 -20.71
N GLU A 49 10.00 8.43 -20.25
CA GLU A 49 9.66 8.92 -18.90
C GLU A 49 10.02 7.90 -17.82
N ILE A 50 9.96 6.60 -18.13
CA ILE A 50 10.32 5.52 -17.19
C ILE A 50 11.79 5.10 -17.27
N GLN A 51 12.58 5.58 -18.24
CA GLN A 51 13.95 5.12 -18.47
C GLN A 51 14.86 5.34 -17.25
N GLY A 52 14.67 6.46 -16.54
CA GLY A 52 15.38 6.76 -15.29
C GLY A 52 14.98 5.81 -14.15
N LEU A 53 13.68 5.55 -14.00
CA LEU A 53 13.14 4.59 -13.03
C LEU A 53 13.58 3.16 -13.33
N GLN A 54 13.62 2.77 -14.59
CA GLN A 54 14.08 1.46 -15.04
C GLN A 54 15.57 1.27 -14.77
N SER A 55 16.38 2.28 -15.05
CA SER A 55 17.83 2.25 -14.73
C SER A 55 18.06 2.13 -13.22
N MET A 56 17.29 2.86 -12.41
CA MET A 56 17.34 2.73 -10.95
C MET A 56 16.91 1.33 -10.49
N PHE A 57 15.84 0.78 -11.08
CA PHE A 57 15.36 -0.56 -10.76
C PHE A 57 16.41 -1.63 -11.08
N THR A 58 16.99 -1.59 -12.28
CA THR A 58 18.04 -2.54 -12.70
C THR A 58 19.32 -2.43 -11.87
N ASN A 59 19.64 -1.25 -11.34
CA ASN A 59 20.78 -1.09 -10.43
C ASN A 59 20.53 -1.73 -9.05
N ILE A 60 19.27 -1.89 -8.64
CA ILE A 60 18.88 -2.48 -7.35
C ILE A 60 18.62 -3.98 -7.50
N ASP A 61 17.97 -4.39 -8.60
CA ASP A 61 17.68 -5.79 -8.99
C ASP A 61 18.96 -6.49 -9.46
N THR A 62 19.90 -6.72 -8.52
CA THR A 62 21.24 -7.25 -8.80
C THR A 62 21.20 -8.66 -9.39
N ASP A 63 20.15 -9.42 -9.11
CA ASP A 63 19.96 -10.77 -9.64
C ASP A 63 19.21 -10.81 -10.98
N ASN A 64 18.74 -9.65 -11.48
CA ASN A 64 17.91 -9.49 -12.68
C ASN A 64 16.65 -10.36 -12.67
N SER A 65 16.08 -10.64 -11.49
CA SER A 65 14.83 -11.40 -11.33
C SER A 65 13.61 -10.62 -11.82
N GLY A 66 13.75 -9.30 -11.99
CA GLY A 66 12.64 -8.40 -12.29
C GLY A 66 11.83 -8.04 -11.04
N THR A 67 12.34 -8.34 -9.85
CA THR A 67 11.69 -8.06 -8.57
C THR A 67 12.71 -7.65 -7.50
N ILE A 68 12.53 -6.49 -6.89
CA ILE A 68 13.37 -6.06 -5.77
C ILE A 68 12.94 -6.79 -4.49
N THR A 69 13.85 -7.60 -3.96
CA THR A 69 13.70 -8.25 -2.65
C THR A 69 14.16 -7.31 -1.52
N TYR A 70 13.84 -7.66 -0.27
CA TYR A 70 14.30 -6.88 0.89
C TYR A 70 15.82 -6.92 1.06
N GLU A 71 16.47 -7.98 0.58
CA GLU A 71 17.92 -8.15 0.64
C GLU A 71 18.67 -7.28 -0.38
N GLU A 72 17.97 -6.82 -1.41
CA GLU A 72 18.49 -5.95 -2.48
C GLU A 72 18.27 -4.45 -2.22
N LEU A 73 17.45 -4.10 -1.20
CA LEU A 73 17.20 -2.72 -0.74
C LEU A 73 18.30 -2.19 0.17
#